data_AF-A0A8D1UGH2-F1
#
_entry.id   AF-A0A8D1UGH2-F1
#
_cell.length_a   1.000
_cell.length_b   1.000
_cell.length_c   1.000
_cell.angle_alpha   90.00
_cell.angle_beta   90.00
_cell.angle_gamma   90.00
#
_symmetry.space_group_name_H-M   'P 1'
#
loop_
_entity.id
_entity.type
_entity.pdbx_description
1 polymer ?
#
loop_
_entity_poly.entity_id
_entity_poly.type
_entity_poly.pdbx_seq_one_letter_code
_entity_poly.pdbx_strand_id
1 'polypeptide(L)'
;MSPAVPHRRDSSPGFCATANLTRAAEAVEEEMAGPNQLCIRRWTTKHVAVWLKDEGFFEYVDILCNKHRLDGITLLTLTEYDLRSPPLEIKVLGDIKRLMLSVRKLQKIHIDVLEEMGYNSDSPMSSMTPFISVLQNAEWLCNGEPSHDCDGPITDLNSDQYQYVNGKNKHSIRRLDPEYWKTILSCIYVFIVFGFTSFIMVIVHERVPDMQTYPPLPDIFLDSVPRIPWAFAMTEVCGMILCYIWLLVLLLHKHRSILLRRLCSLMGTVFLLRCFTMFVTSLSVPGQHLQCTGKIYGSVWEKLHRAFAIWSGFGMTLTGVHTCGDYMFSGHTVVLTMLNFFVTEYTPRSWNFLHTLSWVLNLFGIFFILAAHEHYSIDVFIAFYITTRLFLYYHTLANTRAYQQSRRARIWFPMFSFFECNVNGTVPNEYCWPFSKPAIMKRLIG
;
A
#
# COMPACT_ATOMS: atom_id res chain seq x y z
N MET A 1 -44.65 -12.83 -99.43
CA MET A 1 -45.80 -11.91 -99.58
C MET A 1 -46.55 -11.86 -98.26
N SER A 2 -46.80 -10.65 -97.75
CA SER A 2 -47.66 -10.36 -96.59
C SER A 2 -49.15 -10.37 -97.02
N PRO A 3 -50.13 -9.96 -96.17
CA PRO A 3 -50.54 -10.51 -94.86
C PRO A 3 -52.09 -10.66 -94.73
N ALA A 4 -52.61 -11.16 -93.59
CA ALA A 4 -53.96 -10.90 -93.02
C ALA A 4 -54.08 -11.63 -91.65
N VAL A 5 -54.42 -11.09 -90.46
CA VAL A 5 -55.10 -9.86 -90.00
C VAL A 5 -56.61 -9.83 -90.33
N PRO A 6 -57.56 -9.40 -89.44
CA PRO A 6 -57.48 -8.84 -88.08
C PRO A 6 -58.02 -9.85 -87.00
N HIS A 7 -58.59 -9.56 -85.82
CA HIS A 7 -59.02 -8.34 -85.08
C HIS A 7 -59.01 -8.55 -83.54
N ARG A 8 -59.41 -7.54 -82.75
CA ARG A 8 -59.62 -7.56 -81.28
C ARG A 8 -61.10 -7.39 -80.88
N ARG A 9 -61.50 -7.79 -79.67
CA ARG A 9 -61.91 -6.90 -78.54
C ARG A 9 -62.23 -7.69 -77.27
N ASP A 10 -61.75 -7.17 -76.14
CA ASP A 10 -62.36 -6.96 -74.80
C ASP A 10 -63.31 -8.05 -74.21
N SER A 11 -63.28 -8.41 -72.92
CA SER A 11 -62.86 -7.66 -71.73
C SER A 11 -62.48 -8.55 -70.52
N SER A 12 -61.62 -8.02 -69.63
CA SER A 12 -61.22 -8.53 -68.29
C SER A 12 -62.40 -8.60 -67.28
N PRO A 13 -62.26 -9.09 -66.01
CA PRO A 13 -61.05 -9.41 -65.21
C PRO A 13 -61.05 -10.83 -64.56
N GLY A 14 -60.00 -11.27 -63.85
CA GLY A 14 -58.91 -10.47 -63.27
C GLY A 14 -57.61 -11.18 -62.88
N PHE A 15 -56.68 -10.34 -62.46
CA PHE A 15 -55.34 -10.66 -61.98
C PHE A 15 -55.34 -11.40 -60.63
N CYS A 16 -54.35 -12.27 -60.40
CA CYS A 16 -53.23 -12.00 -59.46
C CYS A 16 -52.45 -13.29 -59.16
N ALA A 17 -51.28 -13.50 -59.78
CA ALA A 17 -50.40 -14.64 -59.44
C ALA A 17 -48.92 -14.48 -59.85
N THR A 18 -48.62 -13.88 -61.01
CA THR A 18 -47.30 -14.05 -61.67
C THR A 18 -46.33 -12.87 -61.58
N ALA A 19 -46.65 -11.83 -60.80
CA ALA A 19 -45.77 -10.66 -60.60
C ALA A 19 -44.82 -10.77 -59.38
N ASN A 20 -44.95 -11.82 -58.55
CA ASN A 20 -44.29 -11.89 -57.24
C ASN A 20 -42.91 -12.58 -57.24
N LEU A 21 -42.48 -13.22 -58.33
CA LEU A 21 -41.25 -14.02 -58.35
C LEU A 21 -40.02 -13.29 -58.91
N THR A 22 -40.18 -12.40 -59.90
CA THR A 22 -39.08 -11.54 -60.38
C THR A 22 -38.84 -10.35 -59.45
N ARG A 23 -39.93 -9.76 -58.93
CA ARG A 23 -39.85 -8.63 -57.99
C ARG A 23 -39.26 -9.02 -56.62
N ALA A 24 -39.24 -10.31 -56.27
CA ALA A 24 -38.61 -10.82 -55.05
C ALA A 24 -37.09 -11.04 -55.17
N ALA A 25 -36.54 -11.05 -56.39
CA ALA A 25 -35.09 -11.13 -56.60
C ALA A 25 -34.44 -9.74 -56.61
N GLU A 26 -35.08 -8.77 -57.29
CA GLU A 26 -34.58 -7.39 -57.38
C GLU A 26 -34.85 -6.57 -56.11
N ALA A 27 -35.90 -6.88 -55.33
CA ALA A 27 -36.17 -6.22 -54.04
C ALA A 27 -35.27 -6.68 -52.87
N VAL A 28 -34.21 -7.46 -53.13
CA VAL A 28 -33.22 -7.89 -52.13
C VAL A 28 -31.89 -7.12 -52.25
N GLU A 29 -31.70 -6.32 -53.32
CA GLU A 29 -30.50 -5.48 -53.50
C GLU A 29 -30.72 -3.97 -53.24
N GLU A 30 -31.97 -3.50 -53.08
CA GLU A 30 -32.28 -2.10 -52.70
C GLU A 30 -32.84 -1.93 -51.27
N GLU A 31 -32.04 -2.29 -50.26
CA GLU A 31 -32.04 -1.57 -48.97
C GLU A 31 -30.60 -1.17 -48.58
N MET A 32 -29.98 -0.29 -49.37
CA MET A 32 -28.81 0.49 -48.93
C MET A 32 -29.23 1.59 -47.96
N ALA A 33 -29.80 1.20 -46.81
CA ALA A 33 -29.83 2.05 -45.63
C ALA A 33 -28.39 2.14 -45.06
N GLY A 34 -27.90 3.36 -44.83
CA GLY A 34 -26.54 3.56 -44.33
C GLY A 34 -26.29 2.83 -42.99
N PRO A 35 -25.05 2.36 -42.72
CA PRO A 35 -24.73 1.42 -41.64
C PRO A 35 -25.07 1.91 -40.21
N ASN A 36 -25.40 3.19 -40.05
CA ASN A 36 -25.73 3.83 -38.77
C ASN A 36 -27.19 3.69 -38.30
N GLN A 37 -28.07 2.99 -39.02
CA GLN A 37 -29.51 2.90 -38.66
C GLN A 37 -30.05 1.49 -38.38
N LEU A 38 -29.25 0.44 -38.58
CA LEU A 38 -29.64 -0.94 -38.22
C LEU A 38 -29.24 -1.25 -36.77
N CYS A 39 -30.21 -1.67 -35.94
CA CYS A 39 -29.97 -2.12 -34.58
C CYS A 39 -28.88 -3.21 -34.56
N ILE A 40 -27.79 -2.97 -33.82
CA ILE A 40 -26.61 -3.85 -33.79
C ILE A 40 -26.90 -5.30 -33.38
N ARG A 41 -28.00 -5.54 -32.64
CA ARG A 41 -28.52 -6.88 -32.32
C ARG A 41 -28.90 -7.72 -33.55
N ARG A 42 -29.13 -7.09 -34.70
CA ARG A 42 -29.49 -7.73 -35.98
C ARG A 42 -28.33 -7.83 -36.96
N TRP A 43 -27.14 -7.35 -36.60
CA TRP A 43 -25.96 -7.41 -37.46
C TRP A 43 -25.48 -8.86 -37.61
N THR A 44 -25.69 -9.43 -38.79
CA THR A 44 -25.07 -10.69 -39.20
C THR A 44 -23.61 -10.51 -39.58
N THR A 45 -22.88 -11.61 -39.81
CA THR A 45 -21.47 -11.59 -40.27
C THR A 45 -21.24 -10.74 -41.53
N LYS A 46 -22.25 -10.62 -42.40
CA LYS A 46 -22.22 -9.74 -43.58
C LYS A 46 -22.17 -8.24 -43.22
N HIS A 47 -22.90 -7.83 -42.18
CA HIS A 47 -22.91 -6.44 -41.70
C HIS A 47 -21.58 -6.10 -41.02
N VAL A 48 -21.04 -7.01 -40.21
CA VAL A 48 -19.70 -6.88 -39.62
C VAL A 48 -18.62 -6.80 -40.70
N ALA A 49 -18.74 -7.59 -41.78
CA ALA A 49 -17.82 -7.54 -42.92
C ALA A 49 -17.85 -6.22 -43.69
N VAL A 50 -18.98 -5.52 -43.75
CA VAL A 50 -19.09 -4.16 -44.32
C VAL A 50 -18.44 -3.15 -43.36
N TRP A 51 -18.81 -3.18 -42.07
CA TRP A 51 -18.24 -2.28 -41.05
C TRP A 51 -16.71 -2.40 -40.95
N LEU A 52 -16.16 -3.62 -41.01
CA LEU A 52 -14.70 -3.83 -41.04
C LEU A 52 -14.02 -3.22 -42.27
N LYS A 53 -14.68 -3.19 -43.44
CA LYS A 53 -14.15 -2.53 -44.64
C LYS A 53 -14.18 -1.01 -44.49
N ASP A 54 -15.27 -0.46 -43.95
CA ASP A 54 -15.43 0.98 -43.74
C ASP A 54 -14.43 1.54 -42.72
N GLU A 55 -14.10 0.77 -41.67
CA GLU A 55 -13.03 1.11 -40.70
C GLU A 55 -11.60 0.77 -41.21
N GLY A 56 -11.45 0.22 -42.42
CA GLY A 56 -10.16 -0.02 -43.08
C GLY A 56 -9.47 -1.37 -42.80
N PHE A 57 -10.17 -2.33 -42.18
CA PHE A 57 -9.67 -3.66 -41.80
C PHE A 57 -10.02 -4.77 -42.81
N PHE A 58 -9.91 -4.46 -44.11
CA PHE A 58 -10.33 -5.37 -45.19
C PHE A 58 -9.63 -6.74 -45.16
N GLU A 59 -8.35 -6.80 -44.76
CA GLU A 59 -7.56 -8.04 -44.68
C GLU A 59 -8.08 -9.02 -43.62
N TYR A 60 -8.74 -8.52 -42.56
CA TYR A 60 -9.24 -9.33 -41.46
C TYR A 60 -10.67 -9.82 -41.65
N VAL A 61 -11.37 -9.40 -42.72
CA VAL A 61 -12.75 -9.81 -43.00
C VAL A 61 -12.90 -11.32 -43.17
N ASP A 62 -11.97 -11.98 -43.87
CA ASP A 62 -12.05 -13.42 -44.07
C ASP A 62 -11.85 -14.20 -42.76
N ILE A 63 -10.86 -13.78 -41.96
CA ILE A 63 -10.59 -14.39 -40.65
C ILE A 63 -11.76 -14.15 -39.70
N LEU A 64 -12.19 -12.89 -39.51
CA LEU A 64 -13.20 -12.54 -38.50
C LEU A 64 -14.62 -12.97 -38.92
N CYS A 65 -15.04 -12.73 -40.17
CA CYS A 65 -16.42 -12.93 -40.60
C CYS A 65 -16.67 -14.27 -41.30
N ASN A 66 -15.74 -14.76 -42.13
CA ASN A 66 -15.94 -16.03 -42.84
C ASN A 66 -15.51 -17.24 -42.00
N LYS A 67 -14.32 -17.18 -41.39
CA LYS A 67 -13.75 -18.27 -40.59
C LYS A 67 -14.27 -18.30 -39.14
N HIS A 68 -14.26 -17.17 -38.44
CA HIS A 68 -14.67 -17.08 -37.03
C HIS A 68 -16.10 -16.56 -36.81
N ARG A 69 -16.81 -16.18 -37.87
CA ARG A 69 -18.24 -15.85 -37.89
C ARG A 69 -18.67 -14.81 -36.85
N LEU A 70 -17.86 -13.77 -36.63
CA LEU A 70 -18.23 -12.65 -35.75
C LEU A 70 -19.50 -11.95 -36.25
N ASP A 71 -20.52 -11.91 -35.39
CA ASP A 71 -21.74 -11.12 -35.53
C ASP A 71 -21.67 -9.83 -34.69
N GLY A 72 -22.70 -8.98 -34.74
CA GLY A 72 -22.68 -7.69 -34.04
C GLY A 72 -22.55 -7.78 -32.53
N ILE A 73 -23.09 -8.84 -31.91
CA ILE A 73 -22.99 -9.05 -30.47
C ILE A 73 -21.57 -9.52 -30.11
N THR A 74 -21.04 -10.49 -30.85
CA THR A 74 -19.66 -10.98 -30.65
C THR A 74 -18.63 -9.88 -30.88
N LEU A 75 -18.86 -8.99 -31.86
CA LEU A 75 -18.05 -7.80 -32.09
C LEU A 75 -18.08 -6.83 -30.90
N LEU A 76 -19.26 -6.61 -30.29
CA LEU A 76 -19.41 -5.75 -29.11
C LEU A 76 -18.74 -6.34 -27.86
N THR A 77 -18.65 -7.66 -27.72
CA THR A 77 -17.98 -8.31 -26.57
C THR A 77 -16.50 -8.61 -26.82
N LEU A 78 -15.95 -8.29 -28.00
CA LEU A 78 -14.59 -8.63 -28.41
C LEU A 78 -13.53 -7.92 -27.54
N THR A 79 -12.59 -8.69 -27.00
CA THR A 79 -11.51 -8.17 -26.15
C THR A 79 -10.15 -8.14 -26.85
N GLU A 80 -9.20 -7.38 -26.29
CA GLU A 80 -7.82 -7.36 -26.79
C GLU A 80 -7.10 -8.70 -26.59
N TYR A 81 -7.59 -9.57 -25.69
CA TYR A 81 -7.06 -10.93 -25.53
C TYR A 81 -7.48 -11.82 -26.71
N ASP A 82 -8.74 -11.74 -27.14
CA ASP A 82 -9.27 -12.59 -28.21
C ASP A 82 -8.57 -12.35 -29.55
N LEU A 83 -8.20 -11.10 -29.83
CA LEU A 83 -7.43 -10.73 -31.04
C LEU A 83 -5.98 -11.24 -31.02
N ARG A 84 -5.37 -11.38 -29.84
CA ARG A 84 -3.95 -11.75 -29.67
C ARG A 84 -3.74 -13.26 -29.54
N SER A 85 -4.68 -13.94 -28.90
CA SER A 85 -4.62 -15.35 -28.57
C SER A 85 -5.22 -16.21 -29.69
N PRO A 86 -4.95 -17.54 -29.71
CA PRO A 86 -5.78 -18.45 -30.47
C PRO A 86 -7.26 -18.29 -30.08
N PRO A 87 -8.18 -18.23 -31.05
CA PRO A 87 -8.02 -18.70 -32.41
C PRO A 87 -7.69 -17.63 -33.48
N LEU A 88 -7.58 -16.35 -33.12
CA LEU A 88 -7.40 -15.25 -34.09
C LEU A 88 -5.93 -14.90 -34.38
N GLU A 89 -5.07 -14.93 -33.35
CA GLU A 89 -3.60 -14.76 -33.46
C GLU A 89 -3.13 -13.60 -34.37
N ILE A 90 -3.75 -12.41 -34.26
CA ILE A 90 -3.33 -11.25 -35.06
C ILE A 90 -1.92 -10.82 -34.61
N LYS A 91 -0.95 -10.95 -35.52
CA LYS A 91 0.47 -10.72 -35.22
C LYS A 91 0.87 -9.24 -35.21
N VAL A 92 0.08 -8.38 -35.86
CA VAL A 92 0.41 -6.95 -35.99
C VAL A 92 -0.24 -6.15 -34.86
N LEU A 93 0.59 -5.74 -33.89
CA LEU A 93 0.14 -4.98 -32.71
C LEU A 93 -0.54 -3.65 -33.07
N GLY A 94 -0.11 -3.00 -34.15
CA GLY A 94 -0.71 -1.75 -34.64
C GLY A 94 -2.19 -1.93 -35.00
N ASP A 95 -2.51 -3.00 -35.71
CA ASP A 95 -3.87 -3.27 -36.18
C ASP A 95 -4.76 -3.78 -35.06
N ILE A 96 -4.23 -4.60 -34.14
CA ILE A 96 -4.91 -4.94 -32.87
C ILE A 96 -5.34 -3.66 -32.13
N LYS A 97 -4.42 -2.69 -31.96
CA LYS A 97 -4.73 -1.46 -31.22
C LYS A 97 -5.71 -0.57 -31.97
N ARG A 98 -5.62 -0.45 -33.30
CA ARG A 98 -6.57 0.32 -34.11
C ARG A 98 -7.96 -0.32 -34.10
N LEU A 99 -8.06 -1.64 -34.32
CA LEU A 99 -9.32 -2.38 -34.30
C LEU A 99 -10.01 -2.28 -32.93
N MET A 100 -9.26 -2.45 -31.83
CA MET A 100 -9.80 -2.26 -30.48
C MET A 100 -10.24 -0.82 -30.19
N LEU A 101 -9.71 0.20 -30.87
CA LEU A 101 -10.22 1.56 -30.76
C LEU A 101 -11.55 1.73 -31.50
N SER A 102 -11.69 1.15 -32.70
CA SER A 102 -12.95 1.16 -33.45
C SER A 102 -14.06 0.36 -32.75
N VAL A 103 -13.75 -0.82 -32.21
CA VAL A 103 -14.67 -1.60 -31.37
C VAL A 103 -15.10 -0.82 -30.13
N ARG A 104 -14.19 -0.12 -29.43
CA ARG A 104 -14.55 0.73 -28.29
C ARG A 104 -15.44 1.93 -28.65
N LYS A 105 -15.29 2.52 -29.84
CA LYS A 105 -16.23 3.54 -30.34
C LYS A 105 -17.63 2.92 -30.50
N LEU A 106 -17.71 1.74 -31.11
CA LEU A 106 -18.97 1.02 -31.35
C LEU A 106 -19.65 0.61 -30.03
N GLN A 107 -18.89 0.09 -29.06
CA GLN A 107 -19.35 -0.19 -27.69
C GLN A 107 -19.95 1.05 -27.02
N LYS A 108 -19.29 2.22 -27.15
CA LYS A 108 -19.79 3.48 -26.57
C LYS A 108 -21.07 3.98 -27.24
N ILE A 109 -21.27 3.73 -28.53
CA ILE A 109 -22.50 4.08 -29.27
C ILE A 109 -23.67 3.16 -28.86
N HIS A 110 -23.39 1.92 -28.48
CA HIS A 110 -24.40 0.90 -28.14
C HIS A 110 -24.32 0.45 -26.66
N ILE A 111 -24.03 1.39 -25.75
CA ILE A 111 -23.86 1.09 -24.33
C ILE A 111 -25.12 0.47 -23.70
N ASP A 112 -26.31 0.96 -24.04
CA ASP A 112 -27.60 0.44 -23.56
C ASP A 112 -27.79 -1.05 -23.90
N VAL A 113 -27.29 -1.48 -25.07
CA VAL A 113 -27.35 -2.88 -25.51
C VAL A 113 -26.39 -3.74 -24.70
N LEU A 114 -25.24 -3.19 -24.31
CA LEU A 114 -24.21 -3.86 -23.54
C LEU A 114 -24.62 -4.01 -22.05
N GLU A 115 -25.28 -2.98 -21.49
CA GLU A 115 -25.87 -3.00 -20.14
C GLU A 115 -27.01 -4.01 -20.01
N GLU A 116 -27.92 -4.10 -20.98
CA GLU A 116 -29.01 -5.10 -20.97
C GLU A 116 -28.47 -6.55 -21.07
N MET A 117 -27.29 -6.73 -21.67
CA MET A 117 -26.56 -8.02 -21.70
C MET A 117 -25.70 -8.26 -20.45
N GLY A 118 -25.72 -7.37 -19.46
CA GLY A 118 -24.98 -7.51 -18.20
C GLY A 118 -23.47 -7.22 -18.28
N TYR A 119 -23.00 -6.66 -19.39
CA TYR A 119 -21.61 -6.23 -19.58
C TYR A 119 -21.45 -4.77 -19.13
N ASN A 120 -21.32 -4.55 -17.82
CA ASN A 120 -21.09 -3.20 -17.30
C ASN A 120 -19.73 -2.65 -17.75
N SER A 121 -19.74 -1.57 -18.54
CA SER A 121 -18.56 -0.85 -19.02
C SER A 121 -17.91 0.04 -17.93
N ASP A 122 -17.60 -0.54 -16.77
CA ASP A 122 -16.81 0.10 -15.70
C ASP A 122 -15.52 -0.68 -15.44
N SER A 123 -14.56 -0.52 -16.36
CA SER A 123 -13.17 -0.93 -16.20
C SER A 123 -12.25 0.19 -16.72
N PRO A 124 -11.80 1.12 -15.84
CA PRO A 124 -11.07 2.31 -16.27
C PRO A 124 -9.57 2.04 -16.44
N MET A 125 -9.12 1.78 -17.67
CA MET A 125 -7.77 2.09 -18.18
C MET A 125 -7.73 1.88 -19.71
N SER A 126 -7.01 2.67 -20.51
CA SER A 126 -6.05 3.73 -20.21
C SER A 126 -6.02 4.74 -21.36
N SER A 127 -5.98 6.04 -21.03
CA SER A 127 -5.49 7.08 -21.93
C SER A 127 -3.98 6.91 -22.15
N MET A 128 -3.54 6.84 -23.40
CA MET A 128 -2.11 6.82 -23.74
C MET A 128 -1.50 8.23 -23.66
N THR A 129 -0.44 8.37 -22.87
CA THR A 129 0.75 9.18 -23.18
C THR A 129 1.98 8.56 -22.49
N PRO A 130 3.22 8.75 -23.00
CA PRO A 130 4.15 7.61 -23.13
C PRO A 130 5.44 7.66 -22.27
N PHE A 131 6.25 6.60 -22.41
CA PHE A 131 7.69 6.45 -22.04
C PHE A 131 7.99 6.45 -20.50
N ILE A 132 8.65 5.44 -19.89
CA ILE A 132 9.95 4.80 -20.21
C ILE A 132 10.11 3.50 -19.37
N SER A 133 10.60 2.41 -19.99
CA SER A 133 11.39 1.29 -19.42
C SER A 133 10.88 0.45 -18.21
N VAL A 134 11.35 -0.77 -17.91
CA VAL A 134 11.99 -1.88 -18.65
C VAL A 134 11.84 -3.12 -17.73
N LEU A 135 11.54 -4.28 -18.30
CA LEU A 135 11.85 -5.64 -17.79
C LEU A 135 11.66 -5.95 -16.28
N GLN A 136 10.61 -6.69 -15.94
CA GLN A 136 10.71 -8.05 -15.37
C GLN A 136 9.32 -8.62 -15.04
N ASN A 137 9.04 -9.82 -15.54
CA ASN A 137 8.45 -10.96 -14.82
C ASN A 137 8.01 -12.05 -15.81
N ALA A 138 8.96 -12.90 -16.18
CA ALA A 138 8.70 -14.22 -16.68
C ALA A 138 9.35 -15.21 -15.70
N GLU A 139 8.54 -15.83 -14.84
CA GLU A 139 8.81 -17.02 -14.03
C GLU A 139 7.49 -17.34 -13.28
N TRP A 140 6.58 -18.10 -13.90
CA TRP A 140 6.45 -19.56 -13.78
C TRP A 140 6.26 -20.11 -12.35
N LEU A 141 4.99 -20.41 -12.06
CA LEU A 141 4.47 -21.61 -11.38
C LEU A 141 5.34 -22.30 -10.31
N CYS A 142 4.80 -22.40 -9.07
CA CYS A 142 4.65 -23.70 -8.41
C CYS A 142 3.74 -23.67 -7.16
N ASN A 143 2.98 -24.76 -7.01
CA ASN A 143 2.37 -25.35 -5.80
C ASN A 143 1.29 -24.56 -5.04
N GLY A 144 0.12 -25.20 -4.93
CA GLY A 144 -0.92 -24.86 -3.96
C GLY A 144 -0.92 -25.81 -2.75
N GLU A 145 -1.36 -25.29 -1.61
CA GLU A 145 -1.90 -26.01 -0.46
C GLU A 145 -2.94 -25.08 0.21
N PRO A 146 -4.03 -25.60 0.80
CA PRO A 146 -5.05 -24.78 1.44
C PRO A 146 -4.63 -24.30 2.83
N SER A 147 -5.23 -23.19 3.25
CA SER A 147 -5.01 -22.54 4.55
C SER A 147 -5.70 -23.26 5.70
N HIS A 148 -4.95 -23.55 6.77
CA HIS A 148 -5.50 -23.94 8.08
C HIS A 148 -5.66 -22.68 8.94
N ASP A 149 -6.89 -22.36 9.36
CA ASP A 149 -7.17 -21.38 10.42
C ASP A 149 -7.41 -22.13 11.75
N CYS A 150 -7.26 -21.44 12.89
CA CYS A 150 -7.26 -22.07 14.22
C CYS A 150 -8.56 -21.84 15.01
N ASP A 151 -9.27 -22.95 15.23
CA ASP A 151 -10.08 -23.36 16.39
C ASP A 151 -11.14 -22.45 17.06
N GLY A 152 -12.38 -22.97 17.01
CA GLY A 152 -13.53 -22.73 17.90
C GLY A 152 -14.49 -23.94 17.78
N PRO A 153 -15.18 -24.39 18.83
CA PRO A 153 -15.49 -25.83 19.00
C PRO A 153 -16.68 -26.38 18.17
N ILE A 154 -16.62 -27.70 18.01
CA ILE A 154 -17.43 -28.57 17.14
C ILE A 154 -18.88 -28.76 17.62
N THR A 155 -19.82 -28.74 16.68
CA THR A 155 -21.00 -29.62 16.71
C THR A 155 -21.24 -30.18 15.30
N ASP A 156 -21.49 -31.48 15.21
CA ASP A 156 -21.34 -32.28 13.98
C ASP A 156 -22.57 -32.37 13.06
N LEU A 157 -22.32 -32.73 11.78
CA LEU A 157 -23.24 -33.30 10.75
C LEU A 157 -24.37 -32.37 10.23
N ASN A 158 -24.38 -31.94 8.96
CA ASN A 158 -24.46 -32.81 7.78
C ASN A 158 -24.12 -32.13 6.43
N SER A 159 -23.30 -32.82 5.62
CA SER A 159 -23.36 -33.00 4.15
C SER A 159 -23.65 -31.81 3.20
N ASP A 160 -22.58 -31.30 2.59
CA ASP A 160 -22.38 -30.98 1.16
C ASP A 160 -23.48 -30.30 0.30
N GLN A 161 -23.22 -29.04 -0.07
CA GLN A 161 -23.32 -28.65 -1.49
C GLN A 161 -22.30 -27.54 -1.86
N TYR A 162 -21.38 -27.83 -2.77
CA TYR A 162 -20.36 -26.88 -3.23
C TYR A 162 -20.96 -25.79 -4.13
N GLN A 163 -20.95 -24.53 -3.67
CA GLN A 163 -21.31 -23.38 -4.49
C GLN A 163 -20.13 -22.40 -4.61
N TYR A 164 -19.42 -22.47 -5.76
CA TYR A 164 -18.35 -21.53 -6.10
C TYR A 164 -18.92 -20.12 -6.35
N VAL A 165 -18.93 -19.27 -5.32
CA VAL A 165 -19.34 -17.87 -5.44
C VAL A 165 -18.20 -17.04 -6.04
N ASN A 166 -18.24 -16.88 -7.36
CA ASN A 166 -17.31 -16.04 -8.10
C ASN A 166 -17.59 -14.53 -7.90
N GLY A 167 -16.54 -13.73 -7.72
CA GLY A 167 -16.48 -12.40 -8.36
C GLY A 167 -17.42 -11.28 -7.89
N LYS A 168 -17.93 -11.27 -6.64
CA LYS A 168 -18.61 -10.08 -6.07
C LYS A 168 -17.99 -9.53 -4.79
N ASN A 169 -16.67 -9.46 -4.74
CA ASN A 169 -15.99 -8.44 -3.93
C ASN A 169 -16.19 -7.05 -4.58
N LYS A 170 -17.43 -6.56 -4.47
CA LYS A 170 -17.71 -5.13 -4.34
C LYS A 170 -16.66 -4.60 -3.38
N HIS A 171 -15.79 -3.69 -3.84
CA HIS A 171 -14.75 -3.11 -3.00
C HIS A 171 -15.45 -2.40 -1.84
N SER A 172 -15.64 -3.11 -0.73
CA SER A 172 -15.84 -2.45 0.54
C SER A 172 -14.59 -1.60 0.71
N ILE A 173 -14.82 -0.31 0.99
CA ILE A 173 -13.93 0.45 1.84
C ILE A 173 -14.00 -0.29 3.18
N ARG A 174 -13.26 -1.41 3.26
CA ARG A 174 -13.32 -2.36 4.37
C ARG A 174 -12.86 -1.57 5.57
N ARG A 175 -13.77 -1.35 6.51
CA ARG A 175 -13.55 -0.46 7.63
C ARG A 175 -12.20 -0.82 8.25
N LEU A 176 -11.35 0.20 8.39
CA LEU A 176 -10.19 0.15 9.28
C LEU A 176 -10.73 0.22 10.71
N ASP A 177 -11.44 -0.84 11.12
CA ASP A 177 -12.11 -0.92 12.41
C ASP A 177 -11.03 -0.87 13.50
N PRO A 178 -11.14 0.03 14.49
CA PRO A 178 -10.11 0.23 15.48
C PRO A 178 -10.06 -0.96 16.44
N GLU A 179 -9.15 -1.89 16.18
CA GLU A 179 -8.84 -3.02 17.07
C GLU A 179 -8.11 -2.53 18.33
N TYR A 180 -8.86 -1.93 19.25
CA TYR A 180 -8.34 -1.40 20.50
C TYR A 180 -7.61 -2.46 21.32
N TRP A 181 -8.06 -3.72 21.31
CA TRP A 181 -7.42 -4.82 22.02
C TRP A 181 -5.99 -5.11 21.52
N LYS A 182 -5.75 -5.13 20.20
CA LYS A 182 -4.40 -5.25 19.62
C LYS A 182 -3.52 -4.04 19.92
N THR A 183 -4.15 -2.87 20.00
CA THR A 183 -3.45 -1.62 20.34
C THR A 183 -2.99 -1.64 21.80
N ILE A 184 -3.87 -2.06 22.72
CA ILE A 184 -3.53 -2.30 24.13
C ILE A 184 -2.40 -3.33 24.26
N LEU A 185 -2.45 -4.44 23.53
CA LEU A 185 -1.39 -5.45 23.54
C LEU A 185 -0.04 -4.89 23.04
N SER A 186 -0.06 -4.06 21.99
CA SER A 186 1.14 -3.36 21.50
C SER A 186 1.69 -2.34 22.52
N CYS A 187 0.81 -1.61 23.21
CA CYS A 187 1.19 -0.72 24.31
C CYS A 187 1.81 -1.49 25.50
N ILE A 188 1.24 -2.63 25.89
CA ILE A 188 1.78 -3.51 26.93
C ILE A 188 3.16 -4.05 26.51
N TYR A 189 3.31 -4.48 25.25
CA TYR A 189 4.59 -4.94 24.71
C TYR A 189 5.68 -3.88 24.82
N VAL A 190 5.46 -2.65 24.32
CA VAL A 190 6.49 -1.60 24.41
C VAL A 190 6.75 -1.16 25.85
N PHE A 191 5.73 -1.16 26.73
CA PHE A 191 5.88 -0.88 28.16
C PHE A 191 6.80 -1.90 28.85
N ILE A 192 6.59 -3.20 28.60
CA ILE A 192 7.47 -4.26 29.10
C ILE A 192 8.88 -4.12 28.51
N VAL A 193 9.02 -3.82 27.21
CA VAL A 193 10.34 -3.60 26.59
C VAL A 193 11.07 -2.40 27.21
N PHE A 194 10.41 -1.29 27.53
CA PHE A 194 11.05 -0.15 28.21
C PHE A 194 11.43 -0.47 29.66
N GLY A 195 10.62 -1.22 30.41
CA GLY A 195 11.01 -1.73 31.73
C GLY A 195 12.23 -2.66 31.64
N PHE A 196 12.24 -3.58 30.67
CA PHE A 196 13.37 -4.46 30.41
C PHE A 196 14.62 -3.68 29.95
N THR A 197 14.46 -2.65 29.11
CA THR A 197 15.55 -1.74 28.72
C THR A 197 16.16 -1.10 29.95
N SER A 198 15.33 -0.54 30.84
CA SER A 198 15.77 0.14 32.06
C SER A 198 16.51 -0.82 33.02
N PHE A 199 16.12 -2.10 33.05
CA PHE A 199 16.84 -3.14 33.79
C PHE A 199 18.19 -3.51 33.15
N ILE A 200 18.22 -3.67 31.82
CA ILE A 200 19.46 -3.92 31.07
C ILE A 200 20.43 -2.73 31.18
N MET A 201 19.95 -1.48 31.23
CA MET A 201 20.78 -0.30 31.53
C MET A 201 21.55 -0.47 32.85
N VAL A 202 20.89 -0.93 33.92
CA VAL A 202 21.56 -1.15 35.22
C VAL A 202 22.61 -2.26 35.14
N ILE A 203 22.31 -3.38 34.48
CA ILE A 203 23.26 -4.48 34.31
C ILE A 203 24.47 -4.06 33.47
N VAL A 204 24.24 -3.34 32.37
CA VAL A 204 25.31 -2.88 31.48
C VAL A 204 26.15 -1.80 32.16
N HIS A 205 25.55 -0.94 32.98
CA HIS A 205 26.25 0.05 33.81
C HIS A 205 27.26 -0.58 34.78
N GLU A 206 26.92 -1.71 35.41
CA GLU A 206 27.85 -2.48 36.25
C GLU A 206 28.96 -3.20 35.46
N ARG A 207 28.75 -3.41 34.16
CA ARG A 207 29.71 -4.05 33.24
C ARG A 207 30.57 -3.06 32.45
N VAL A 208 30.39 -1.75 32.65
CA VAL A 208 31.22 -0.73 32.00
C VAL A 208 32.70 -0.96 32.36
N PRO A 209 33.59 -1.10 31.36
CA PRO A 209 35.02 -1.22 31.62
C PRO A 209 35.55 -0.01 32.39
N ASP A 210 36.46 -0.24 33.34
CA ASP A 210 37.09 0.84 34.10
C ASP A 210 37.84 1.81 33.18
N MET A 211 37.57 3.11 33.35
CA MET A 211 38.05 4.19 32.49
C MET A 211 39.57 4.43 32.60
N GLN A 212 40.21 4.01 33.70
CA GLN A 212 41.68 4.09 33.83
C GLN A 212 42.38 2.99 33.04
N THR A 213 41.76 1.81 32.98
CA THR A 213 42.29 0.63 32.26
C THR A 213 41.94 0.68 30.77
N TYR A 214 40.75 1.16 30.41
CA TYR A 214 40.23 1.18 29.05
C TYR A 214 39.80 2.60 28.65
N PRO A 215 40.64 3.35 27.91
CA PRO A 215 40.29 4.70 27.45
C PRO A 215 39.13 4.69 26.43
N PRO A 216 38.57 5.87 26.08
CA PRO A 216 37.62 6.01 24.99
C PRO A 216 38.19 5.46 23.67
N LEU A 217 37.33 4.91 22.82
CA LEU A 217 37.72 4.51 21.46
C LEU A 217 37.99 5.76 20.60
N PRO A 218 38.95 5.72 19.65
CA PRO A 218 39.21 6.83 18.75
C PRO A 218 38.00 7.07 17.84
N ASP A 219 37.52 8.31 17.79
CA ASP A 219 36.34 8.71 17.04
C ASP A 219 36.58 10.09 16.41
N ILE A 220 36.71 10.09 15.07
CA ILE A 220 37.07 11.26 14.27
C ILE A 220 36.15 12.46 14.56
N PHE A 221 34.87 12.24 14.86
CA PHE A 221 33.95 13.34 15.16
C PHE A 221 34.22 13.93 16.55
N LEU A 222 34.37 13.08 17.57
CA LEU A 222 34.63 13.49 18.94
C LEU A 222 36.03 14.11 19.10
N ASP A 223 37.00 13.69 18.28
CA ASP A 223 38.34 14.26 18.23
C ASP A 223 38.37 15.64 17.52
N SER A 224 37.43 15.88 16.59
CA SER A 224 37.39 17.10 15.77
C SER A 224 36.50 18.22 16.33
N VAL A 225 35.52 17.89 17.17
CA VAL A 225 34.52 18.84 17.70
C VAL A 225 34.78 19.07 19.19
N PRO A 226 34.82 20.32 19.68
CA PRO A 226 34.93 20.58 21.11
C PRO A 226 33.60 20.30 21.82
N ARG A 227 33.66 19.61 22.96
CA ARG A 227 32.47 19.25 23.75
C ARG A 227 31.65 20.46 24.19
N ILE A 228 30.34 20.40 23.96
CA ILE A 228 29.35 21.38 24.37
C ILE A 228 28.47 20.79 25.50
N PRO A 229 28.65 21.20 26.77
CA PRO A 229 28.00 20.53 27.90
C PRO A 229 26.48 20.71 27.97
N TRP A 230 25.93 21.77 27.37
CA TRP A 230 24.48 22.01 27.30
C TRP A 230 23.79 21.31 26.12
N ALA A 231 24.54 20.74 25.17
CA ALA A 231 23.97 20.20 23.94
C ALA A 231 23.02 19.03 24.22
N PHE A 232 23.37 18.13 25.15
CA PHE A 232 22.51 16.98 25.46
C PHE A 232 21.12 17.38 25.98
N ALA A 233 21.04 18.42 26.81
CA ALA A 233 19.76 18.97 27.26
C ALA A 233 18.94 19.52 26.08
N MET A 234 19.58 20.11 25.07
CA MET A 234 18.89 20.57 23.85
C MET A 234 18.42 19.40 22.97
N THR A 235 19.14 18.27 22.94
CA THR A 235 18.64 17.02 22.32
C THR A 235 17.31 16.60 22.94
N GLU A 236 17.23 16.55 24.27
CA GLU A 236 16.02 16.14 24.98
C GLU A 236 14.87 17.13 24.72
N VAL A 237 15.15 18.45 24.68
CA VAL A 237 14.16 19.46 24.28
C VAL A 237 13.67 19.24 22.84
N CYS A 238 14.55 18.98 21.88
CA CYS A 238 14.16 18.64 20.50
C CYS A 238 13.29 17.38 20.44
N GLY A 239 13.63 16.35 21.23
CA GLY A 239 12.84 15.11 21.36
C GLY A 239 11.46 15.36 21.95
N MET A 240 11.35 16.18 22.99
CA MET A 240 10.08 16.55 23.62
C MET A 240 9.19 17.37 22.67
N ILE A 241 9.76 18.27 21.87
CA ILE A 241 9.01 19.02 20.84
C ILE A 241 8.48 18.07 19.76
N LEU A 242 9.31 17.17 19.24
CA LEU A 242 8.90 16.14 18.27
C LEU A 242 7.82 15.21 18.85
N CYS A 243 7.95 14.82 20.11
CA CYS A 243 6.96 13.99 20.81
C CYS A 243 5.61 14.72 20.94
N TYR A 244 5.62 16.01 21.33
CA TYR A 244 4.42 16.83 21.40
C TYR A 244 3.74 17.00 20.03
N ILE A 245 4.50 17.28 18.97
CA ILE A 245 3.99 17.36 17.59
C ILE A 245 3.34 16.02 17.19
N TRP A 246 4.00 14.90 17.46
CA TRP A 246 3.47 13.58 17.16
C TRP A 246 2.19 13.26 17.95
N LEU A 247 2.14 13.60 19.24
CA LEU A 247 0.93 13.43 20.06
C LEU A 247 -0.24 14.28 19.53
N LEU A 248 0.01 15.50 19.08
CA LEU A 248 -1.01 16.34 18.43
C LEU A 248 -1.53 15.68 17.14
N VAL A 249 -0.63 15.20 16.28
CA VAL A 249 -0.99 14.44 15.07
C VAL A 249 -1.83 13.22 15.42
N LEU A 250 -1.39 12.41 16.39
CA LEU A 250 -2.09 11.20 16.83
C LEU A 250 -3.48 11.50 17.39
N LEU A 251 -3.65 12.58 18.15
CA LEU A 251 -4.95 12.99 18.70
C LEU A 251 -5.94 13.44 17.61
N LEU A 252 -5.46 14.14 16.58
CA LEU A 252 -6.27 14.66 15.48
C LEU A 252 -6.49 13.63 14.35
N HIS A 253 -5.74 12.53 14.31
CA HIS A 253 -5.85 11.52 13.25
C HIS A 253 -7.03 10.56 13.47
N LYS A 254 -7.87 10.38 12.45
CA LYS A 254 -9.07 9.51 12.51
C LYS A 254 -8.73 8.06 12.89
N HIS A 255 -7.61 7.55 12.38
CA HIS A 255 -7.15 6.16 12.60
C HIS A 255 -6.13 6.01 13.75
N ARG A 256 -6.17 6.89 14.77
CA ARG A 256 -5.22 6.95 15.90
C ARG A 256 -4.81 5.61 16.52
N SER A 257 -5.75 4.66 16.64
CA SER A 257 -5.49 3.32 17.20
C SER A 257 -4.43 2.55 16.39
N ILE A 258 -4.50 2.63 15.05
CA ILE A 258 -3.57 1.95 14.14
C ILE A 258 -2.19 2.61 14.18
N LEU A 259 -2.14 3.96 14.16
CA LEU A 259 -0.91 4.73 14.27
C LEU A 259 -0.16 4.43 15.56
N LEU A 260 -0.87 4.44 16.71
CA LEU A 260 -0.29 4.10 18.01
C LEU A 260 0.22 2.66 18.05
N ARG A 261 -0.56 1.70 17.55
CA ARG A 261 -0.15 0.28 17.47
C ARG A 261 1.13 0.09 16.66
N ARG A 262 1.25 0.78 15.50
CA ARG A 262 2.44 0.75 14.64
C ARG A 262 3.65 1.36 15.34
N LEU A 263 3.48 2.51 16.00
CA LEU A 263 4.53 3.18 16.79
C LEU A 263 5.04 2.26 17.92
N CYS A 264 4.15 1.73 18.75
CA CYS A 264 4.52 0.85 19.85
C CYS A 264 5.22 -0.43 19.35
N SER A 265 4.75 -1.04 18.26
CA SER A 265 5.38 -2.23 17.67
C SER A 265 6.79 -1.93 17.14
N LEU A 266 6.97 -0.82 16.41
CA LEU A 266 8.28 -0.44 15.88
C LEU A 266 9.25 -0.04 16.99
N MET A 267 8.82 0.82 17.91
CA MET A 267 9.65 1.27 19.04
C MET A 267 10.07 0.10 19.93
N GLY A 268 9.13 -0.80 20.29
CA GLY A 268 9.45 -2.00 21.07
C GLY A 268 10.41 -2.95 20.35
N THR A 269 10.27 -3.12 19.03
CA THR A 269 11.19 -3.97 18.25
C THR A 269 12.63 -3.40 18.25
N VAL A 270 12.78 -2.09 18.02
CA VAL A 270 14.09 -1.43 18.00
C VAL A 270 14.74 -1.43 19.39
N PHE A 271 13.98 -1.11 20.44
CA PHE A 271 14.51 -1.12 21.81
C PHE A 271 14.81 -2.53 22.33
N LEU A 272 14.06 -3.55 21.91
CA LEU A 272 14.40 -4.93 22.25
C LEU A 272 15.72 -5.37 21.58
N LEU A 273 15.95 -5.00 20.31
CA LEU A 273 17.23 -5.21 19.64
C LEU A 273 18.38 -4.50 20.38
N ARG A 274 18.16 -3.23 20.78
CA ARG A 274 19.09 -2.43 21.60
C ARG A 274 19.50 -3.20 22.87
N CYS A 275 18.53 -3.76 23.62
CA CYS A 275 18.80 -4.54 24.82
C CYS A 275 19.76 -5.71 24.57
N PHE A 276 19.52 -6.48 23.51
CA PHE A 276 20.40 -7.59 23.15
C PHE A 276 21.81 -7.11 22.79
N THR A 277 21.94 -6.06 21.97
CA THR A 277 23.26 -5.56 21.55
C THR A 277 24.11 -5.07 22.74
N MET A 278 23.55 -4.22 23.61
CA MET A 278 24.30 -3.66 24.75
C MET A 278 24.64 -4.71 25.82
N PHE A 279 23.80 -5.75 25.97
CA PHE A 279 24.08 -6.86 26.89
C PHE A 279 25.18 -7.77 26.38
N VAL A 280 25.24 -7.99 25.06
CA VAL A 280 26.27 -8.82 24.39
C VAL A 280 27.61 -8.09 24.32
N THR A 281 27.62 -6.76 24.15
CA THR A 281 28.85 -5.97 24.10
C THR A 281 28.66 -4.62 24.77
N SER A 282 29.40 -4.41 25.86
CA SER A 282 29.47 -3.16 26.60
C SER A 282 30.76 -2.43 26.23
N LEU A 283 30.65 -1.21 25.68
CA LEU A 283 31.78 -0.41 25.20
C LEU A 283 32.28 0.57 26.28
N SER A 284 33.53 1.04 26.15
CA SER A 284 34.11 2.01 27.08
C SER A 284 33.46 3.40 26.93
N VAL A 285 33.52 4.20 27.99
CA VAL A 285 32.87 5.52 28.07
C VAL A 285 33.50 6.50 27.05
N PRO A 286 32.70 7.23 26.25
CA PRO A 286 33.21 8.11 25.18
C PRO A 286 33.88 9.40 25.67
N GLY A 287 33.73 9.78 26.94
CA GLY A 287 34.31 11.01 27.48
C GLY A 287 34.60 10.95 28.97
N GLN A 288 35.73 11.52 29.39
CA GLN A 288 36.17 11.55 30.79
C GLN A 288 35.26 12.38 31.73
N HIS A 289 34.37 13.20 31.17
CA HIS A 289 33.42 14.02 31.92
C HIS A 289 32.27 13.21 32.54
N LEU A 290 31.98 12.03 32.00
CA LEU A 290 31.03 11.09 32.55
C LEU A 290 31.70 10.36 33.72
N GLN A 291 31.46 10.81 34.96
CA GLN A 291 31.96 10.15 36.17
C GLN A 291 31.17 8.87 36.48
N CYS A 292 31.33 7.87 35.62
CA CYS A 292 30.75 6.54 35.74
C CYS A 292 31.50 5.73 36.81
N THR A 293 31.25 6.03 38.09
CA THR A 293 31.68 5.12 39.16
C THR A 293 30.85 3.85 39.09
N GLY A 294 31.50 2.72 38.75
CA GLY A 294 30.89 1.39 38.69
C GLY A 294 30.44 0.92 40.08
N LYS A 295 29.30 1.44 40.54
CA LYS A 295 28.69 1.07 41.81
C LYS A 295 28.08 -0.32 41.65
N ILE A 296 28.73 -1.32 42.22
CA ILE A 296 28.18 -2.67 42.36
C ILE A 296 26.94 -2.56 43.25
N TYR A 297 25.74 -2.74 42.67
CA TYR A 297 24.52 -2.83 43.45
C TYR A 297 24.45 -4.26 44.02
N GLY A 298 24.59 -4.39 45.33
CA GLY A 298 24.78 -5.70 45.97
C GLY A 298 23.57 -6.63 45.84
N SER A 299 22.36 -6.08 45.87
CA SER A 299 21.12 -6.86 45.80
C SER A 299 20.34 -6.67 44.50
N VAL A 300 19.63 -7.72 44.08
CA VAL A 300 18.69 -7.66 42.93
C VAL A 300 17.59 -6.62 43.16
N TRP A 301 17.20 -6.39 44.43
CA TRP A 301 16.19 -5.40 44.80
C TRP A 301 16.65 -3.96 44.55
N GLU A 302 17.90 -3.62 44.89
CA GLU A 302 18.48 -2.30 44.58
C GLU A 302 18.58 -2.08 43.07
N LYS A 303 18.94 -3.11 42.31
CA LYS A 303 18.97 -3.06 40.83
C LYS A 303 17.58 -2.79 40.26
N LEU A 304 16.55 -3.47 40.76
CA LEU A 304 15.16 -3.23 40.38
C LEU A 304 14.68 -1.83 40.77
N HIS A 305 15.04 -1.34 41.95
CA HIS A 305 14.70 0.02 42.37
C HIS A 305 15.37 1.10 41.50
N ARG A 306 16.65 0.91 41.14
CA ARG A 306 17.35 1.81 40.20
C ARG A 306 16.77 1.72 38.78
N ALA A 307 16.45 0.52 38.31
CA ALA A 307 15.78 0.30 37.02
C ALA A 307 14.40 0.97 36.98
N PHE A 308 13.63 0.89 38.06
CA PHE A 308 12.33 1.57 38.17
C PHE A 308 12.48 3.10 38.16
N ALA A 309 13.51 3.65 38.81
CA ALA A 309 13.81 5.10 38.76
C ALA A 309 14.23 5.57 37.36
N ILE A 310 15.00 4.76 36.62
CA ILE A 310 15.34 5.03 35.21
C ILE A 310 14.07 4.99 34.35
N TRP A 311 13.22 3.99 34.57
CA TRP A 311 11.99 3.76 33.81
C TRP A 311 10.96 4.88 34.01
N SER A 312 10.75 5.33 35.25
CA SER A 312 9.82 6.42 35.56
C SER A 312 10.30 7.79 35.06
N GLY A 313 11.61 7.99 34.94
CA GLY A 313 12.23 9.15 34.28
C GLY A 313 12.30 9.05 32.75
N PHE A 314 11.76 7.98 32.14
CA PHE A 314 11.90 7.66 30.70
C PHE A 314 13.35 7.64 30.18
N GLY A 315 14.34 7.45 31.05
CA GLY A 315 15.76 7.50 30.72
C GLY A 315 16.31 8.90 30.36
N MET A 316 15.58 9.98 30.64
CA MET A 316 16.01 11.36 30.32
C MET A 316 16.91 11.96 31.41
N THR A 317 18.02 12.59 31.02
CA THR A 317 18.92 13.28 31.95
C THR A 317 18.30 14.53 32.58
N LEU A 318 17.32 15.18 31.93
CA LEU A 318 16.52 16.24 32.55
C LEU A 318 15.79 15.77 33.83
N THR A 319 15.57 14.46 34.00
CA THR A 319 14.98 13.88 35.23
C THR A 319 16.01 13.50 36.30
N GLY A 320 17.29 13.85 36.10
CA GLY A 320 18.41 13.49 36.98
C GLY A 320 18.92 12.05 36.78
N VAL A 321 18.46 11.36 35.74
CA VAL A 321 18.89 10.00 35.41
C VAL A 321 20.14 10.05 34.54
N HIS A 322 21.31 9.85 35.15
CA HIS A 322 22.54 9.53 34.43
C HIS A 322 22.79 8.01 34.48
N THR A 323 23.00 7.43 33.29
CA THR A 323 23.38 6.03 33.05
C THR A 323 24.62 6.00 32.18
N CYS A 324 25.41 4.93 32.29
CA CYS A 324 26.58 4.71 31.44
C CYS A 324 26.57 3.29 30.90
N GLY A 325 27.23 3.07 29.77
CA GLY A 325 27.43 1.76 29.13
C GLY A 325 26.49 1.48 27.97
N ASP A 326 25.52 2.34 27.69
CA ASP A 326 24.59 2.21 26.57
C ASP A 326 25.13 2.79 25.24
N TYR A 327 26.45 2.70 25.08
CA TYR A 327 27.27 3.14 23.94
C TYR A 327 27.38 2.08 22.84
N MET A 328 26.31 1.29 22.65
CA MET A 328 26.15 0.47 21.47
C MET A 328 24.74 0.72 20.97
N PHE A 329 24.63 1.54 19.91
CA PHE A 329 23.39 2.18 19.42
C PHE A 329 22.98 3.37 20.32
N SER A 330 22.39 4.45 19.78
CA SER A 330 21.88 5.59 20.58
C SER A 330 20.34 5.63 20.68
N GLY A 331 19.80 5.62 21.92
CA GLY A 331 18.36 5.56 22.18
C GLY A 331 17.63 6.86 21.84
N HIS A 332 18.25 7.99 22.18
CA HIS A 332 17.77 9.32 21.79
C HIS A 332 17.69 9.48 20.27
N THR A 333 18.70 9.00 19.54
CA THR A 333 18.70 9.01 18.07
C THR A 333 17.55 8.20 17.48
N VAL A 334 17.26 7.01 18.03
CA VAL A 334 16.09 6.19 17.64
C VAL A 334 14.80 6.96 17.84
N VAL A 335 14.58 7.54 19.03
CA VAL A 335 13.32 8.23 19.36
C VAL A 335 13.12 9.47 18.47
N LEU A 336 14.14 10.30 18.30
CA LEU A 336 14.11 11.46 17.39
C LEU A 336 13.76 11.04 15.95
N THR A 337 14.49 10.05 15.43
CA THR A 337 14.35 9.60 14.03
C THR A 337 12.99 8.94 13.80
N MET A 338 12.54 8.10 14.74
CA MET A 338 11.24 7.43 14.66
C MET A 338 10.09 8.44 14.72
N LEU A 339 10.12 9.39 15.66
CA LEU A 339 9.10 10.45 15.76
C LEU A 339 9.05 11.30 14.49
N ASN A 340 10.21 11.71 13.96
CA ASN A 340 10.29 12.44 12.69
C ASN A 340 9.61 11.66 11.54
N PHE A 341 9.95 10.39 11.34
CA PHE A 341 9.36 9.58 10.28
C PHE A 341 7.84 9.39 10.44
N PHE A 342 7.38 9.12 11.67
CA PHE A 342 5.94 9.03 11.96
C PHE A 342 5.20 10.35 11.70
N VAL A 343 5.80 11.50 12.05
CA VAL A 343 5.23 12.81 11.69
C VAL A 343 5.16 12.96 10.17
N THR A 344 6.21 12.64 9.42
CA THR A 344 6.23 12.83 7.95
C THR A 344 5.31 11.88 7.17
N GLU A 345 5.15 10.62 7.60
CA GLU A 345 4.33 9.61 6.92
C GLU A 345 2.82 9.89 7.12
N TYR A 346 2.40 10.17 8.36
CA TYR A 346 0.98 10.28 8.70
C TYR A 346 0.38 11.69 8.59
N THR A 347 1.16 12.68 8.15
CA THR A 347 0.66 14.04 7.88
C THR A 347 0.50 14.34 6.39
N PRO A 348 -0.39 15.27 5.99
CA PRO A 348 -0.62 15.57 4.57
C PRO A 348 0.62 16.18 3.91
N ARG A 349 0.90 15.83 2.65
CA ARG A 349 2.01 16.38 1.84
C ARG A 349 1.93 17.91 1.61
N SER A 350 0.82 18.56 1.95
CA SER A 350 0.68 20.01 1.92
C SER A 350 1.31 20.70 3.14
N TRP A 351 1.60 19.97 4.23
CA TRP A 351 2.12 20.54 5.48
C TRP A 351 3.66 20.62 5.49
N ASN A 352 4.24 21.15 4.40
CA ASN A 352 5.69 21.25 4.17
C ASN A 352 6.46 21.89 5.35
N PHE A 353 5.88 22.89 6.02
CA PHE A 353 6.48 23.51 7.20
C PHE A 353 6.67 22.51 8.34
N LEU A 354 5.68 21.65 8.60
CA LEU A 354 5.75 20.65 9.66
C LEU A 354 6.80 19.58 9.38
N HIS A 355 6.89 19.13 8.12
CA HIS A 355 7.93 18.18 7.67
C HIS A 355 9.32 18.80 7.76
N THR A 356 9.48 20.05 7.32
CA THR A 356 10.76 20.76 7.41
C THR A 356 11.17 20.92 8.87
N LEU A 357 10.25 21.34 9.74
CA LEU A 357 10.49 21.46 11.17
C LEU A 357 10.87 20.12 11.82
N SER A 358 10.20 19.02 11.48
CA SER A 358 10.51 17.70 12.07
C SER A 358 11.90 17.19 11.63
N TRP A 359 12.26 17.38 10.37
CA TRP A 359 13.59 17.06 9.85
C TRP A 359 14.69 17.93 10.46
N VAL A 360 14.44 19.23 10.63
CA VAL A 360 15.36 20.17 11.28
C VAL A 360 15.58 19.77 12.74
N LEU A 361 14.52 19.49 13.51
CA LEU A 361 14.63 19.03 14.89
C LEU A 361 15.37 17.69 15.01
N ASN A 362 15.16 16.76 14.06
CA ASN A 362 15.88 15.49 14.03
C ASN A 362 17.38 15.70 13.75
N LEU A 363 17.74 16.53 12.77
CA LEU A 363 19.13 16.80 12.40
C LEU A 363 19.89 17.53 13.53
N PHE A 364 19.27 18.56 14.13
CA PHE A 364 19.88 19.27 15.25
C PHE A 364 19.97 18.39 16.50
N GLY A 365 18.95 17.58 16.82
CA GLY A 365 19.01 16.62 17.92
C GLY A 365 20.15 15.60 17.74
N ILE A 366 20.32 15.05 16.53
CA ILE A 366 21.44 14.17 16.17
C ILE A 366 22.80 14.87 16.35
N PHE A 367 22.93 16.12 15.87
CA PHE A 367 24.15 16.92 16.05
C PHE A 367 24.45 17.19 17.53
N PHE A 368 23.44 17.53 18.32
CA PHE A 368 23.59 17.83 19.75
C PHE A 368 23.97 16.60 20.59
N ILE A 369 23.54 15.38 20.21
CA ILE A 369 24.02 14.13 20.83
C ILE A 369 25.54 14.02 20.67
N LEU A 370 26.04 14.21 19.45
CA LEU A 370 27.47 14.09 19.15
C LEU A 370 28.27 15.21 19.83
N ALA A 371 27.80 16.45 19.74
CA ALA A 371 28.45 17.61 20.35
C ALA A 371 28.49 17.57 21.89
N ALA A 372 27.65 16.76 22.54
CA ALA A 372 27.72 16.54 23.99
C ALA A 372 28.81 15.53 24.42
N HIS A 373 29.30 14.71 23.48
CA HIS A 373 30.25 13.60 23.69
C HIS A 373 29.68 12.49 24.61
N GLU A 374 28.36 12.29 24.56
CA GLU A 374 27.65 11.28 25.38
C GLU A 374 27.50 9.93 24.66
N HIS A 375 27.64 9.90 23.33
CA HIS A 375 27.62 8.70 22.49
C HIS A 375 28.72 8.77 21.42
N TYR A 376 29.19 7.63 20.92
CA TYR A 376 30.07 7.60 19.75
C TYR A 376 29.31 7.95 18.46
N SER A 377 30.03 8.45 17.45
CA SER A 377 29.47 8.72 16.12
C SER A 377 28.87 7.47 15.46
N ILE A 378 29.48 6.31 15.69
CA ILE A 378 28.97 5.02 15.21
C ILE A 378 27.62 4.63 15.86
N ASP A 379 27.39 4.97 17.14
CA ASP A 379 26.13 4.67 17.83
C ASP A 379 24.95 5.41 17.20
N VAL A 380 25.20 6.67 16.85
CA VAL A 380 24.25 7.58 16.21
C VAL A 380 24.02 7.18 14.76
N PHE A 381 25.08 6.84 14.01
CA PHE A 381 24.98 6.38 12.63
C PHE A 381 24.18 5.06 12.52
N ILE A 382 24.51 4.05 13.33
CA ILE A 382 23.79 2.77 13.32
C ILE A 382 22.36 2.95 13.85
N ALA A 383 22.13 3.81 14.85
CA ALA A 383 20.77 4.18 15.30
C ALA A 383 19.90 4.77 14.20
N PHE A 384 20.43 5.72 13.44
CA PHE A 384 19.74 6.29 12.30
C PHE A 384 19.50 5.23 11.21
N TYR A 385 20.51 4.40 10.89
CA TYR A 385 20.41 3.38 9.85
C TYR A 385 19.35 2.31 10.15
N ILE A 386 19.40 1.66 11.31
CA ILE A 386 18.46 0.59 11.67
C ILE A 386 17.04 1.14 11.80
N THR A 387 16.87 2.32 12.42
CA THR A 387 15.55 2.96 12.53
C THR A 387 14.95 3.23 11.14
N THR A 388 15.74 3.78 10.22
CA THR A 388 15.31 4.05 8.83
C THR A 388 14.96 2.76 8.08
N ARG A 389 15.78 1.71 8.19
CA ARG A 389 15.52 0.44 7.52
C ARG A 389 14.31 -0.28 8.08
N LEU A 390 14.15 -0.35 9.40
CA LEU A 390 12.99 -0.99 10.02
C LEU A 390 11.70 -0.24 9.70
N PHE A 391 11.71 1.11 9.75
CA PHE A 391 10.56 1.92 9.37
C PHE A 391 10.15 1.67 7.91
N LEU A 392 11.11 1.71 6.98
CA LEU A 392 10.88 1.48 5.55
C LEU A 392 10.34 0.06 5.28
N TYR A 393 10.97 -0.97 5.85
CA TYR A 393 10.54 -2.35 5.66
C TYR A 393 9.13 -2.60 6.24
N TYR A 394 8.84 -2.07 7.43
CA TYR A 394 7.51 -2.18 8.04
C TYR A 394 6.43 -1.54 7.16
N HIS A 395 6.64 -0.31 6.69
CA HIS A 395 5.65 0.39 5.87
C HIS A 395 5.55 -0.20 4.45
N THR A 396 6.65 -0.71 3.88
CA THR A 396 6.62 -1.43 2.59
C THR A 396 5.79 -2.71 2.69
N LEU A 397 5.98 -3.49 3.76
CA LEU A 397 5.19 -4.69 4.02
C LEU A 397 3.73 -4.36 4.33
N ALA A 398 3.45 -3.32 5.11
CA ALA A 398 2.08 -2.92 5.47
C ALA A 398 1.28 -2.33 4.28
N ASN A 399 1.95 -1.63 3.37
CA ASN A 399 1.32 -1.02 2.21
C ASN A 399 1.15 -2.02 1.04
N THR A 400 1.96 -3.09 0.98
CA THR A 400 1.97 -4.04 -0.14
C THR A 400 1.22 -5.34 0.18
N ARG A 401 -0.03 -5.42 -0.27
CA ARG A 401 -0.96 -6.55 0.00
C ARG A 401 -0.38 -7.95 -0.30
N ALA A 402 0.39 -8.09 -1.38
CA ALA A 402 0.98 -9.36 -1.78
C ALA A 402 1.96 -9.93 -0.72
N TYR A 403 2.65 -9.07 0.02
CA TYR A 403 3.54 -9.52 1.10
C TYR A 403 2.80 -9.77 2.42
N GLN A 404 1.75 -9.00 2.74
CA GLN A 404 0.94 -9.23 3.95
C GLN A 404 0.34 -10.64 4.01
N GLN A 405 -0.07 -11.19 2.86
CA GLN A 405 -0.67 -12.54 2.76
C GLN A 405 0.36 -13.67 2.57
N SER A 406 1.66 -13.35 2.44
CA SER A 406 2.69 -14.37 2.20
C SER A 406 3.00 -15.19 3.46
N ARG A 407 2.95 -16.52 3.35
CA ARG A 407 3.38 -17.47 4.40
C ARG A 407 4.81 -17.17 4.90
N ARG A 408 5.71 -16.68 4.02
CA ARG A 408 7.07 -16.28 4.38
C ARG A 408 7.10 -15.06 5.31
N ALA A 409 6.31 -14.02 5.02
CA ALA A 409 6.23 -12.83 5.86
C ALA A 409 5.67 -13.14 7.25
N ARG A 410 4.68 -14.04 7.35
CA ARG A 410 4.13 -14.52 8.63
C ARG A 410 5.16 -15.26 9.49
N ILE A 411 6.04 -16.06 8.88
CA ILE A 411 7.11 -16.79 9.57
C ILE A 411 8.25 -15.86 10.00
N TRP A 412 8.67 -14.95 9.12
CA TRP A 412 9.83 -14.07 9.37
C TRP A 412 9.49 -12.88 10.29
N PHE A 413 8.23 -12.42 10.26
CA PHE A 413 7.76 -11.29 11.07
C PHE A 413 6.40 -11.61 11.73
N PRO A 414 6.35 -12.54 12.70
CA PRO A 414 5.10 -12.99 13.32
C PRO A 414 4.35 -11.85 14.04
N MET A 415 5.06 -10.98 14.75
CA MET A 415 4.48 -9.78 15.41
C MET A 415 3.85 -8.81 14.39
N PHE A 416 4.53 -8.58 13.27
CA PHE A 416 4.00 -7.74 12.17
C PHE A 416 2.72 -8.35 11.60
N SER A 417 2.74 -9.65 11.28
CA SER A 417 1.56 -10.34 10.73
C SER A 417 0.39 -10.23 11.69
N PHE A 418 0.58 -10.51 12.98
CA PHE A 418 -0.47 -10.45 13.99
C PHE A 418 -1.13 -9.06 14.09
N PHE A 419 -0.32 -8.00 14.16
CA PHE A 419 -0.85 -6.64 14.28
C PHE A 419 -1.51 -6.14 12.99
N GLU A 420 -0.93 -6.40 11.81
CA GLU A 420 -1.42 -5.87 10.54
C GLU A 420 -2.42 -6.79 9.79
N CYS A 421 -2.71 -8.01 10.27
CA CYS A 421 -3.66 -8.97 9.66
C CYS A 421 -5.00 -8.37 9.18
N ASN A 422 -5.51 -7.33 9.85
CA ASN A 422 -6.80 -6.70 9.55
C ASN A 422 -6.67 -5.29 8.93
N VAL A 423 -5.46 -4.81 8.62
CA VAL A 423 -5.20 -3.50 8.02
C VAL A 423 -4.70 -3.67 6.57
N ASN A 424 -5.61 -3.48 5.62
CA ASN A 424 -5.42 -3.85 4.21
C ASN A 424 -4.88 -2.70 3.35
N GLY A 425 -3.61 -2.36 3.56
CA GLY A 425 -2.85 -1.36 2.78
C GLY A 425 -2.63 -0.02 3.50
N THR A 426 -2.31 1.01 2.71
CA THR A 426 -1.97 2.34 3.22
C THR A 426 -3.13 2.98 4.00
N VAL A 427 -2.82 3.50 5.19
CA VAL A 427 -3.78 4.25 6.01
C VAL A 427 -3.93 5.65 5.41
N PRO A 428 -5.15 6.14 5.12
CA PRO A 428 -5.34 7.48 4.60
C PRO A 428 -5.12 8.52 5.70
N ASN A 429 -4.47 9.63 5.33
CA ASN A 429 -4.15 10.76 6.23
C ASN A 429 -5.39 11.63 6.47
N GLU A 430 -6.41 11.03 7.09
CA GLU A 430 -7.69 11.65 7.43
C GLU A 430 -7.69 12.20 8.87
N TYR A 431 -8.05 13.47 9.01
CA TYR A 431 -8.07 14.19 10.28
C TYR A 431 -9.50 14.43 10.75
N CYS A 432 -9.74 14.24 12.05
CA CYS A 432 -11.04 14.40 12.70
C CYS A 432 -10.85 15.00 14.09
N TRP A 433 -11.70 15.95 14.48
CA TRP A 433 -11.64 16.50 15.83
C TRP A 433 -12.00 15.40 16.86
N PRO A 434 -11.15 15.14 17.88
CA PRO A 434 -11.32 13.97 18.77
C PRO A 434 -12.46 14.13 19.78
N PHE A 435 -12.96 15.35 19.95
CA PHE A 435 -14.09 15.66 20.83
C PHE A 435 -15.36 15.88 19.99
N SER A 436 -16.54 15.63 20.56
CA SER A 436 -17.80 16.07 19.96
C SER A 436 -17.71 17.56 19.63
N LYS A 437 -18.00 17.92 18.36
CA LYS A 437 -17.81 19.26 17.77
C LYS A 437 -18.03 20.37 18.82
N PRO A 438 -17.07 21.28 19.06
CA PRO A 438 -17.25 22.30 20.08
C PRO A 438 -18.47 23.16 19.73
N ALA A 439 -19.57 22.98 20.48
CA ALA A 439 -20.76 23.81 20.37
C ALA A 439 -20.43 25.29 20.58
N ILE A 440 -19.34 25.54 21.32
CA ILE A 440 -18.67 26.83 21.52
C ILE A 440 -18.28 27.49 20.18
N MET A 441 -17.74 26.74 19.21
CA MET A 441 -17.31 27.31 17.92
C MET A 441 -18.51 27.61 16.99
N LYS A 442 -19.62 26.89 17.14
CA LYS A 442 -20.90 27.26 16.52
C LYS A 442 -21.54 28.52 17.12
N ARG A 443 -21.14 28.92 18.33
CA ARG A 443 -21.63 30.11 19.06
C ARG A 443 -20.77 31.36 18.88
N LEU A 444 -19.62 31.23 18.19
CA LEU A 444 -18.67 32.30 17.92
C LEU A 444 -18.65 32.71 16.43
N ILE A 445 -19.31 31.95 15.57
CA ILE A 445 -19.44 32.17 14.11
C ILE A 445 -20.90 31.87 13.68
N GLY A 446 -21.86 32.32 14.50
CA GLY A 446 -23.29 32.09 14.33
C GLY A 446 -24.10 33.04 15.19
#